data_AF-A0A0S2E2X9-F1
#
_entry.id   AF-A0A0S2E2X9-F1
#
_cell.length_a   1.000
_cell.length_b   1.000
_cell.length_c   1.000
_cell.angle_alpha   90.00
_cell.angle_beta   90.00
_cell.angle_gamma   90.00
#
_symmetry.space_group_name_H-M   'P 1'
#
loop_
_entity.id
_entity.type
_entity.pdbx_description
1 polymer ?
#
loop_
_entity_poly.entity_id
_entity_poly.type
_entity_poly.pdbx_seq_one_letter_code
_entity_poly.pdbx_strand_id
1 'polypeptide(L)'
;MSALRRWWLYLLGKRSEVAALDYKDAYMAKVVMDIHRLRSGKAQAMVPLRALQPIHRIDRESALQATHARAQALRARREELLARGRLDLASLNEIIPSVSQIKVVRDGERWLAFEGNGRLYAMREAFGEDSGLTVEVEEYRFDRPHKILRRLRKVRRLNALD
;
A
#
# COMPACT_ATOMS: atom_id res chain seq x y z
N MET A 1 16.21 -8.32 16.41
CA MET A 1 14.82 -8.82 16.18
C MET A 1 14.45 -8.65 14.71
N SER A 2 13.98 -9.69 14.02
CA SER A 2 13.65 -9.60 12.58
C SER A 2 12.44 -8.67 12.34
N ALA A 3 12.44 -7.96 11.21
CA ALA A 3 11.32 -7.11 10.79
C ALA A 3 9.99 -7.89 10.69
N LEU A 4 10.07 -9.17 10.32
CA LEU A 4 8.97 -10.13 10.36
C LEU A 4 8.37 -10.28 11.76
N ARG A 5 9.21 -10.38 12.80
CA ARG A 5 8.74 -10.52 14.19
C ARG A 5 8.00 -9.28 14.69
N ARG A 6 8.44 -8.08 14.29
CA ARG A 6 7.73 -6.81 14.61
C ARG A 6 6.40 -6.69 13.86
N TRP A 7 6.35 -7.10 12.60
CA TRP A 7 5.13 -7.16 11.80
C TRP A 7 4.12 -8.18 12.36
N TRP A 8 4.62 -9.35 12.78
CA TRP A 8 3.82 -10.37 13.47
C TRP A 8 3.30 -9.86 14.82
N LEU A 9 4.12 -9.17 15.61
CA LEU A 9 3.68 -8.58 16.89
C LEU A 9 2.67 -7.44 16.68
N TYR A 10 2.77 -6.67 15.60
CA TYR A 10 1.77 -5.67 15.22
C TYR A 10 0.43 -6.32 14.84
N LEU A 11 0.45 -7.41 14.06
CA LEU A 11 -0.74 -8.21 13.74
C LEU A 11 -1.31 -8.93 14.96
N LEU A 12 -0.46 -9.38 15.89
CA LEU A 12 -0.88 -10.02 17.15
C LEU A 12 -1.37 -9.01 18.19
N GLY A 13 -0.93 -7.74 18.14
CA GLY A 13 -1.49 -6.65 18.95
C GLY A 13 -2.95 -6.33 18.60
N LYS A 14 -3.41 -6.81 17.45
CA LYS A 14 -4.77 -6.73 16.93
C LYS A 14 -5.61 -7.99 17.25
N ARG A 15 -5.35 -8.65 18.38
CA ARG A 15 -5.98 -9.93 18.80
C ARG A 15 -7.52 -9.93 18.82
N SER A 16 -8.17 -8.80 19.12
CA SER A 16 -9.63 -8.67 19.00
C SER A 16 -10.12 -8.66 17.54
N GLU A 17 -9.28 -8.29 16.58
CA GLU A 17 -9.57 -8.33 15.14
C GLU A 17 -9.34 -9.72 14.53
N VAL A 18 -8.56 -10.59 15.18
CA VAL A 18 -8.31 -11.98 14.75
C VAL A 18 -9.56 -12.85 14.90
N ALA A 19 -10.42 -12.54 15.89
CA ALA A 19 -11.71 -13.20 16.09
C ALA A 19 -12.74 -12.89 14.97
N ALA A 20 -12.50 -11.84 14.19
CA ALA A 20 -13.35 -11.40 13.08
C ALA A 20 -12.69 -11.65 11.70
N LEU A 21 -11.64 -12.47 11.62
CA LEU A 21 -10.96 -12.79 10.36
C LEU A 21 -11.88 -13.61 9.44
N ASP A 22 -12.52 -12.92 8.52
CA ASP A 22 -13.20 -13.54 7.38
C ASP A 22 -12.15 -14.22 6.45
N TYR A 23 -12.57 -15.20 5.65
CA TYR A 23 -11.73 -15.92 4.69
C TYR A 23 -10.90 -14.97 3.82
N LYS A 24 -11.47 -13.83 3.40
CA LYS A 24 -10.78 -12.83 2.59
C LYS A 24 -9.54 -12.26 3.29
N ASP A 25 -9.62 -12.03 4.61
CA ASP A 25 -8.55 -11.41 5.38
C ASP A 25 -7.43 -12.41 5.65
N ALA A 26 -7.79 -13.66 5.98
CA ALA A 26 -6.83 -14.76 6.12
C ALA A 26 -6.10 -15.03 4.79
N TYR A 27 -6.84 -15.04 3.67
CA TYR A 27 -6.26 -15.22 2.35
C TYR A 27 -5.32 -14.06 1.99
N MET A 28 -5.72 -12.82 2.25
CA MET A 28 -4.87 -11.64 2.04
C MET A 28 -3.57 -11.73 2.86
N ALA A 29 -3.65 -12.01 4.16
CA ALA A 29 -2.48 -12.16 5.02
C ALA A 29 -1.51 -13.21 4.49
N LYS A 30 -2.04 -14.37 4.07
CA LYS A 30 -1.25 -15.44 3.44
C LYS A 30 -0.59 -15.00 2.13
N VAL A 31 -1.28 -14.22 1.30
CA VAL A 31 -0.73 -13.68 0.05
C VAL A 31 0.39 -12.67 0.33
N VAL A 32 0.22 -11.78 1.31
CA VAL A 32 1.27 -10.84 1.73
C VAL A 32 2.50 -11.57 2.28
N MET A 33 2.30 -12.62 3.08
CA MET A 33 3.41 -13.47 3.53
C MET A 33 4.13 -14.17 2.38
N ASP A 34 3.39 -14.73 1.41
CA ASP A 34 3.96 -15.33 0.21
C ASP A 34 4.78 -14.32 -0.61
N ILE A 35 4.29 -13.08 -0.74
CA ILE A 35 4.99 -11.98 -1.41
C ILE A 35 6.33 -11.71 -0.74
N HIS A 36 6.37 -11.60 0.59
CA HIS A 36 7.63 -11.40 1.29
C HIS A 36 8.56 -12.60 1.16
N ARG A 37 8.04 -13.83 1.26
CA ARG A 37 8.85 -15.05 1.21
C ARG A 37 9.44 -15.33 -0.18
N LEU A 38 8.67 -15.06 -1.23
CA LEU A 38 8.98 -15.50 -2.60
C LEU A 38 9.63 -14.42 -3.46
N ARG A 39 9.80 -13.19 -2.95
CA ARG A 39 10.49 -12.13 -3.70
C ARG A 39 11.93 -12.54 -4.01
N SER A 40 12.38 -12.33 -5.24
CA SER A 40 13.78 -12.51 -5.63
C SER A 40 14.58 -11.21 -5.51
N GLY A 41 13.90 -10.07 -5.43
CA GLY A 41 14.55 -8.77 -5.25
C GLY A 41 13.56 -7.66 -4.92
N LYS A 42 14.11 -6.47 -4.70
CA LYS A 42 13.35 -5.24 -4.51
C LYS A 42 14.11 -4.05 -5.07
N ALA A 43 13.40 -3.03 -5.54
CA ALA A 43 13.98 -1.79 -6.04
C ALA A 43 13.11 -0.60 -5.61
N GLN A 44 13.72 0.58 -5.47
CA GLN A 44 12.97 1.83 -5.38
C GLN A 44 12.57 2.25 -6.79
N ALA A 45 11.34 2.74 -6.96
CA ALA A 45 10.82 3.20 -8.23
C ALA A 45 9.91 4.41 -8.04
N MET A 46 10.03 5.40 -8.93
CA MET A 46 9.05 6.48 -9.05
C MET A 46 7.95 6.04 -10.01
N VAL A 47 6.70 6.00 -9.55
CA VAL A 47 5.56 5.56 -10.36
C VAL A 47 4.44 6.61 -10.34
N PRO A 48 3.65 6.77 -11.42
CA PRO A 48 2.52 7.69 -11.42
C PRO A 48 1.48 7.31 -10.34
N LEU A 49 0.97 8.29 -9.59
CA LEU A 49 -0.06 8.06 -8.56
C LEU A 49 -1.29 7.39 -9.16
N ARG A 50 -1.71 7.82 -10.37
CA ARG A 50 -2.81 7.21 -11.12
C ARG A 50 -2.60 5.73 -11.49
N ALA A 51 -1.35 5.28 -11.58
CA ALA A 51 -1.00 3.90 -11.93
C ALA A 51 -0.93 2.97 -10.70
N LEU A 52 -0.90 3.53 -9.49
CA LEU A 52 -0.94 2.78 -8.23
C LEU A 52 -2.36 2.33 -7.94
N GLN A 53 -2.54 1.05 -7.61
CA GLN A 53 -3.84 0.45 -7.35
C GLN A 53 -3.82 -0.34 -6.02
N PRO A 54 -4.80 -0.13 -5.13
CA PRO A 54 -4.84 -0.83 -3.84
C PRO A 54 -5.22 -2.30 -4.03
N ILE A 55 -4.77 -3.21 -3.16
CA ILE A 55 -5.23 -4.61 -3.23
C ILE A 55 -6.49 -4.87 -2.39
N HIS A 56 -6.83 -3.96 -1.47
CA HIS A 56 -8.00 -4.03 -0.60
C HIS A 56 -8.50 -2.62 -0.26
N ARG A 57 -9.77 -2.52 0.15
CA ARG A 57 -10.36 -1.26 0.63
C ARG A 57 -9.98 -0.97 2.08
N ILE A 58 -10.06 0.28 2.48
CA ILE A 58 -10.01 0.66 3.89
C ILE A 58 -11.44 0.77 4.38
N ASP A 59 -11.83 -0.10 5.30
CA ASP A 59 -13.19 -0.23 5.83
C ASP A 59 -13.28 0.03 7.33
N ARG A 60 -12.18 -0.17 8.07
CA ARG A 60 -12.14 0.05 9.52
C ARG A 60 -12.10 1.52 9.86
N GLU A 61 -12.95 1.95 10.78
CA GLU A 61 -13.08 3.35 11.20
C GLU A 61 -11.75 3.99 11.63
N SER A 62 -10.96 3.29 12.46
CA SER A 62 -9.64 3.79 12.88
C SER A 62 -8.67 3.97 11.71
N ALA A 63 -8.75 3.10 10.69
CA ALA A 63 -7.94 3.21 9.49
C ALA A 63 -8.45 4.33 8.56
N LEU A 64 -9.76 4.58 8.52
CA LEU A 64 -10.37 5.72 7.82
C LEU A 64 -9.94 7.03 8.45
N GLN A 65 -10.03 7.17 9.77
CA GLN A 65 -9.58 8.37 10.51
C GLN A 65 -8.09 8.66 10.27
N ALA A 66 -7.24 7.64 10.37
CA ALA A 66 -5.81 7.78 10.08
C ALA A 66 -5.52 8.13 8.61
N THR A 67 -6.36 7.67 7.67
CA THR A 67 -6.25 8.03 6.26
C THR A 67 -6.67 9.48 6.03
N HIS A 68 -7.76 9.92 6.66
CA HIS A 68 -8.23 11.29 6.56
C HIS A 68 -7.23 12.29 7.16
N ALA A 69 -6.67 11.99 8.33
CA ALA A 69 -5.63 12.83 8.94
C ALA A 69 -4.40 13.01 8.02
N ARG A 70 -3.97 11.92 7.36
CA ARG A 70 -2.90 11.98 6.35
C ARG A 70 -3.31 12.81 5.13
N ALA A 71 -4.54 12.68 4.65
CA ALA A 71 -5.04 13.48 3.54
C ALA A 71 -5.04 14.97 3.87
N GLN A 72 -5.42 15.35 5.10
CA GLN A 72 -5.35 16.75 5.56
C GLN A 72 -3.92 17.27 5.60
N ALA A 73 -2.97 16.49 6.12
CA ALA A 73 -1.56 16.86 6.14
C ALA A 73 -0.99 17.09 4.73
N LEU A 74 -1.40 16.26 3.76
CA LEU A 74 -1.02 16.44 2.35
C LEU A 74 -1.70 17.66 1.73
N ARG A 75 -2.98 17.91 2.02
CA ARG A 75 -3.73 19.07 1.52
C ARG A 75 -3.11 20.39 1.98
N ALA A 76 -2.64 20.45 3.22
CA ALA A 76 -1.96 21.64 3.76
C ALA A 76 -0.71 22.05 2.96
N ARG A 77 -0.12 21.12 2.20
CA ARG A 77 1.06 21.34 1.35
C ARG A 77 0.77 21.10 -0.14
N ARG A 78 -0.50 21.13 -0.55
CA ARG A 78 -0.93 20.63 -1.86
C ARG A 78 -0.21 21.31 -3.02
N GLU A 79 -0.16 22.63 -3.02
CA GLU A 79 0.42 23.43 -4.10
C GLU A 79 1.93 23.19 -4.23
N GLU A 80 2.66 23.19 -3.10
CA GLU A 80 4.09 22.88 -3.03
C GLU A 80 4.39 21.51 -3.65
N LEU A 81 3.61 20.49 -3.25
CA LEU A 81 3.82 19.11 -3.69
C LEU A 81 3.49 18.92 -5.18
N LEU A 82 2.42 19.56 -5.66
CA LEU A 82 2.07 19.56 -7.09
C LEU A 82 3.14 20.27 -7.93
N ALA A 83 3.67 21.40 -7.47
CA ALA A 83 4.75 22.11 -8.15
C ALA A 83 6.03 21.26 -8.26
N ARG A 84 6.34 20.46 -7.24
CA ARG A 84 7.47 19.52 -7.27
C ARG A 84 7.24 18.31 -8.19
N GLY A 85 5.99 17.91 -8.42
CA GLY A 85 5.63 16.78 -9.29
C GLY A 85 5.99 15.38 -8.75
N ARG A 86 6.60 15.28 -7.56
CA ARG A 86 7.07 14.02 -6.99
C ARG A 86 6.94 13.97 -5.47
N LEU A 87 6.65 12.76 -4.97
CA LEU A 87 6.62 12.41 -3.54
C LEU A 87 7.62 11.29 -3.28
N ASP A 88 8.82 11.64 -2.82
CA ASP A 88 9.83 10.67 -2.40
C ASP A 88 9.57 10.14 -0.98
N LEU A 89 10.29 9.10 -0.58
CA LEU A 89 10.15 8.46 0.72
C LEU A 89 10.39 9.44 1.88
N ALA A 90 11.35 10.36 1.74
CA ALA A 90 11.66 11.35 2.75
C ALA A 90 10.44 12.27 2.99
N SER A 91 9.90 12.84 1.91
CA SER A 91 8.71 13.69 1.91
C SER A 91 7.49 12.95 2.48
N LEU A 92 7.27 11.69 2.08
CA LEU A 92 6.18 10.87 2.60
C LEU A 92 6.32 10.58 4.10
N ASN A 93 7.53 10.35 4.60
CA ASN A 93 7.76 10.08 6.02
C ASN A 93 7.65 11.34 6.88
N GLU A 94 8.05 12.49 6.34
CA GLU A 94 7.89 13.79 6.99
C GLU A 94 6.40 14.16 7.13
N ILE A 95 5.62 14.03 6.05
CA ILE A 95 4.24 14.53 6.00
C ILE A 95 3.22 13.50 6.52
N ILE A 96 3.39 12.23 6.15
CA ILE A 96 2.43 11.16 6.43
C ILE A 96 3.11 9.90 6.98
N PRO A 97 3.74 9.94 8.18
CA PRO A 97 4.56 8.86 8.71
C PRO A 97 3.84 7.48 8.74
N SER A 98 4.61 6.43 8.47
CA SER A 98 4.16 5.03 8.41
C SER A 98 5.29 4.09 8.80
N VAL A 99 4.92 2.96 9.40
CA VAL A 99 5.85 1.89 9.79
C VAL A 99 6.45 1.15 8.60
N SER A 100 5.80 1.22 7.42
CA SER A 100 6.30 0.66 6.17
C SER A 100 6.12 1.61 4.98
N GLN A 101 6.99 1.43 3.99
CA GLN A 101 6.90 2.08 2.69
C GLN A 101 5.66 1.56 1.92
N ILE A 102 5.26 2.27 0.87
CA ILE A 102 4.31 1.73 -0.09
C ILE A 102 5.03 0.64 -0.88
N LYS A 103 4.60 -0.61 -0.70
CA LYS A 103 5.21 -1.76 -1.38
C LYS A 103 4.30 -2.28 -2.46
N VAL A 104 4.87 -2.55 -3.62
CA VAL A 104 4.09 -2.85 -4.81
C VAL A 104 4.60 -4.06 -5.57
N VAL A 105 3.73 -4.63 -6.39
CA VAL A 105 4.11 -5.56 -7.46
C VAL A 105 3.63 -4.96 -8.79
N ARG A 106 4.51 -4.90 -9.79
CA ARG A 106 4.15 -4.41 -11.13
C ARG A 106 3.23 -5.39 -11.86
N ASP A 107 2.15 -4.87 -12.45
CA ASP A 107 1.16 -5.57 -13.26
C ASP A 107 0.96 -4.82 -14.60
N GLY A 108 1.83 -5.09 -15.58
CA GLY A 108 1.89 -4.34 -16.83
C GLY A 108 2.25 -2.88 -16.57
N GLU A 109 1.35 -1.96 -16.93
CA GLU A 109 1.47 -0.51 -16.72
C GLU A 109 0.88 -0.04 -15.38
N ARG A 110 0.49 -0.97 -14.51
CA ARG A 110 -0.06 -0.68 -13.18
C ARG A 110 0.84 -1.24 -12.08
N TRP A 111 0.70 -0.71 -10.87
CA TRP A 111 1.40 -1.21 -9.68
C TRP A 111 0.39 -1.53 -8.58
N LEU A 112 0.37 -2.79 -8.14
CA LEU A 112 -0.55 -3.26 -7.10
C LEU A 112 0.09 -3.07 -5.72
N ALA A 113 -0.44 -2.13 -4.93
CA ALA A 113 0.01 -1.84 -3.58
C ALA A 113 -0.51 -2.86 -2.58
N PHE A 114 0.38 -3.74 -2.10
CA PHE A 114 0.05 -4.75 -1.09
C PHE A 114 0.36 -4.30 0.33
N GLU A 115 1.14 -3.23 0.49
CA GLU A 115 1.30 -2.48 1.74
C GLU A 115 1.28 -0.98 1.46
N GLY A 116 0.88 -0.19 2.45
CA GLY A 116 0.79 1.26 2.32
C GLY A 116 -0.53 1.79 1.73
N ASN A 117 -1.58 0.97 1.68
CA ASN A 117 -2.90 1.39 1.15
C ASN A 117 -3.44 2.67 1.83
N GLY A 118 -3.25 2.85 3.14
CA GLY A 118 -3.61 4.09 3.84
C GLY A 118 -2.95 5.35 3.29
N ARG A 119 -1.68 5.27 2.89
CA ARG A 119 -0.99 6.38 2.22
C ARG A 119 -1.53 6.58 0.80
N LEU A 120 -1.79 5.50 0.07
CA LEU A 120 -2.36 5.57 -1.29
C LEU A 120 -3.72 6.27 -1.29
N TYR A 121 -4.64 5.85 -0.42
CA TYR A 121 -5.96 6.48 -0.29
C TYR A 121 -5.85 7.95 0.13
N ALA A 122 -4.98 8.28 1.09
CA ALA A 122 -4.75 9.66 1.51
C ALA A 122 -4.22 10.55 0.37
N MET A 123 -3.29 10.05 -0.44
CA MET A 123 -2.78 10.78 -1.61
C MET A 123 -3.87 11.00 -2.66
N ARG A 124 -4.66 9.97 -2.97
CA ARG A 124 -5.79 10.12 -3.91
C ARG A 124 -6.82 11.13 -3.41
N GLU A 125 -7.12 11.10 -2.11
CA GLU A 125 -8.03 12.05 -1.47
C GLU A 125 -7.50 13.50 -1.51
N ALA A 126 -6.19 13.71 -1.38
CA ALA A 126 -5.56 15.04 -1.38
C ALA A 126 -5.32 15.62 -2.79
N PHE A 127 -4.96 14.77 -3.75
CA PHE A 127 -4.49 15.21 -5.07
C PHE A 127 -5.44 14.85 -6.22
N GLY A 128 -6.41 13.96 -6.00
CA GLY A 128 -7.26 13.38 -7.04
C GLY A 128 -6.67 12.11 -7.66
N GLU A 129 -7.53 11.25 -8.21
CA GLU A 129 -7.10 9.97 -8.80
C GLU A 129 -6.30 10.16 -10.10
N ASP A 130 -6.60 11.20 -10.88
CA ASP A 130 -5.93 11.51 -12.15
C ASP A 130 -4.68 12.39 -11.99
N SER A 131 -4.21 12.58 -10.76
CA SER A 131 -3.04 13.40 -10.48
C SER A 131 -1.81 12.95 -11.28
N GLY A 132 -1.10 13.92 -11.85
CA GLY A 132 0.17 13.71 -12.55
C GLY A 132 1.36 13.45 -11.62
N LEU A 133 1.15 13.46 -10.30
CA LEU A 133 2.21 13.20 -9.32
C LEU A 133 2.83 11.83 -9.53
N THR A 134 4.15 11.76 -9.35
CA THR A 134 4.88 10.51 -9.18
C THR A 134 5.17 10.26 -7.71
N VAL A 135 5.14 8.99 -7.31
CA VAL A 135 5.33 8.57 -5.92
C VAL A 135 6.42 7.51 -5.88
N GLU A 136 7.34 7.64 -4.93
CA GLU A 136 8.36 6.62 -4.67
C GLU A 136 7.75 5.40 -3.96
N VAL A 137 8.02 4.22 -4.49
CA VAL A 137 7.54 2.94 -3.98
C VAL A 137 8.65 1.89 -3.94
N GLU A 138 8.50 0.92 -3.05
CA GLU A 138 9.36 -0.27 -3.02
C GLU A 138 8.72 -1.36 -3.90
N GLU A 139 9.24 -1.52 -5.12
CA GLU A 139 8.80 -2.55 -6.07
C GLU A 139 9.43 -3.90 -5.72
N TYR A 140 8.59 -4.91 -5.47
CA TYR A 140 9.01 -6.29 -5.26
C TYR A 140 9.04 -7.06 -6.59
N ARG A 141 10.13 -7.79 -6.81
CA ARG A 141 10.37 -8.60 -8.01
C ARG A 141 10.36 -10.09 -7.68
N PHE A 142 10.02 -10.90 -8.67
CA PHE A 142 9.82 -12.34 -8.52
C PHE A 142 10.29 -13.09 -9.76
N ASP A 143 10.79 -14.31 -9.57
CA ASP A 143 11.13 -15.21 -10.69
C ASP A 143 9.89 -15.73 -11.41
N ARG A 144 8.76 -15.80 -10.71
CA ARG A 144 7.46 -16.26 -11.24
C ARG A 144 6.36 -15.25 -10.94
N PRO A 145 6.41 -14.04 -11.54
CA PRO A 145 5.52 -12.92 -11.18
C PRO A 145 4.04 -13.24 -11.43
N HIS A 146 3.74 -14.02 -12.48
CA HIS A 146 2.36 -14.43 -12.82
C HIS A 146 1.64 -15.16 -11.66
N LYS A 147 2.36 -15.95 -10.83
CA LYS A 147 1.74 -16.64 -9.67
C LYS A 147 1.34 -15.65 -8.57
N ILE A 148 2.14 -14.61 -8.36
CA ILE A 148 1.89 -13.56 -7.38
C ILE A 148 0.76 -12.65 -7.87
N LEU A 149 0.82 -12.21 -9.12
CA LEU A 149 -0.22 -11.40 -9.73
C LEU A 149 -1.58 -12.10 -9.70
N ARG A 150 -1.63 -13.40 -10.03
CA ARG A 150 -2.88 -14.19 -9.92
C ARG A 150 -3.45 -14.16 -8.51
N ARG A 151 -2.59 -14.24 -7.47
CA ARG A 151 -3.02 -14.18 -6.08
C ARG A 151 -3.52 -12.79 -5.70
N LEU A 152 -2.81 -11.74 -6.09
CA LEU A 152 -3.18 -10.35 -5.85
C LEU A 152 -4.51 -9.97 -6.51
N ARG A 153 -4.72 -10.36 -7.78
CA ARG A 153 -6.00 -10.19 -8.48
C ARG A 153 -7.14 -10.95 -7.78
N LYS A 154 -6.86 -12.15 -7.24
CA LYS A 154 -7.86 -12.85 -6.39
C LYS A 154 -8.18 -12.06 -5.11
N VAL A 155 -7.19 -11.48 -4.43
CA VAL A 155 -7.44 -10.60 -3.26
C VAL A 155 -8.31 -9.41 -3.66
N ARG A 156 -8.01 -8.75 -4.78
CA ARG A 156 -8.79 -7.62 -5.30
C ARG A 156 -10.23 -7.98 -5.61
N ARG A 157 -10.49 -9.10 -6.29
CA ARG A 157 -11.85 -9.62 -6.52
C ARG A 157 -12.61 -9.87 -5.21
N LEU A 158 -11.96 -10.51 -4.23
CA LEU A 158 -12.56 -10.71 -2.89
C LEU A 158 -12.87 -9.39 -2.15
N ASN A 159 -12.26 -8.29 -2.59
CA ASN A 159 -12.47 -6.94 -2.05
C ASN A 159 -13.30 -6.04 -2.98
N ALA A 160 -13.94 -6.59 -4.02
CA ALA A 160 -14.74 -5.86 -5.00
C ALA A 160 -13.98 -4.68 -5.66
N LEU A 161 -12.71 -4.89 -6.00
CA LEU A 161 -11.83 -3.91 -6.68
C LEU A 161 -11.55 -4.24 -8.14
N ASP A 162 -12.01 -5.39 -8.64
CA ASP A 162 -11.81 -5.94 -9.98
C ASP A 162 -13.14 -6.50 -10.54
#